data_AF-R9MVF6-F1
#
_entry.id   AF-R9MVF6-F1
#
_cell.length_a   1.000
_cell.length_b   1.000
_cell.length_c   1.000
_cell.angle_alpha   90.00
_cell.angle_beta   90.00
_cell.angle_gamma   90.00
#
_symmetry.space_group_name_H-M   'P 1'
#
loop_
_entity.id
_entity.type
_entity.pdbx_description
1 polymer ?
#
loop_
_entity_poly.entity_id
_entity_poly.type
_entity_poly.pdbx_seq_one_letter_code
_entity_poly.pdbx_strand_id
1 'polypeptide(L)'
;MNTIFEILMGILPAIIAGFFTFYITKYTYSKNQPLDKLEIAYNRVYYPIYRLMLNDDDMDIVIKRGKYYFEKYDKYIDKSTRKLFNLLCNCSKEAEKRNIYKTFKNNVYDRNFYLRRRLGYLESGFVEMYKYSQPVEKSFFRVAIEMCFIYFLFIACYVVKNIFPTIFIILCVIVLFLFVIVICEILYCFFRFLYFKIRK
;
A
#
# COMPACT_ATOMS: atom_id res chain seq x y z
N MET A 1 0.74 -41.92 -13.49
CA MET A 1 0.05 -40.63 -13.27
C MET A 1 -0.73 -40.61 -11.96
N ASN A 2 -1.43 -41.69 -11.59
CA ASN A 2 -2.21 -41.80 -10.33
C ASN A 2 -1.36 -41.69 -9.05
N THR A 3 -0.19 -42.34 -8.98
CA THR A 3 0.67 -42.33 -7.78
C THR A 3 1.25 -40.94 -7.45
N ILE A 4 1.64 -40.16 -8.47
CA ILE A 4 2.12 -38.78 -8.24
C ILE A 4 0.98 -37.90 -7.75
N PHE A 5 -0.23 -38.07 -8.28
CA PHE A 5 -1.41 -37.32 -7.87
C PHE A 5 -1.84 -37.63 -6.44
N GLU A 6 -1.78 -38.90 -6.02
CA GLU A 6 -2.05 -39.34 -4.64
C GLU A 6 -1.00 -38.81 -3.64
N ILE A 7 0.28 -38.85 -4.01
CA ILE A 7 1.36 -38.27 -3.19
C ILE A 7 1.17 -36.75 -3.06
N LEU A 8 0.80 -36.07 -4.14
CA LEU A 8 0.53 -34.64 -4.12
C LEU A 8 -0.68 -34.32 -3.21
N MET A 9 -1.78 -35.07 -3.34
CA MET A 9 -2.97 -34.95 -2.49
C MET A 9 -2.68 -35.17 -0.99
N GLY A 10 -1.72 -36.04 -0.65
CA GLY A 10 -1.31 -36.27 0.74
C GLY A 10 -0.43 -35.14 1.31
N ILE A 11 0.47 -34.60 0.50
CA ILE A 11 1.48 -33.62 0.95
C ILE A 11 0.97 -32.16 0.86
N LEU A 12 0.14 -31.84 -0.13
CA LEU A 12 -0.37 -30.48 -0.35
C LEU A 12 -1.12 -29.92 0.88
N PRO A 13 -2.03 -30.67 1.55
CA PRO A 13 -2.72 -30.17 2.73
C PRO A 13 -1.76 -29.85 3.88
N ALA A 14 -0.71 -30.66 4.07
CA ALA A 14 0.30 -30.43 5.09
C ALA A 14 1.15 -29.18 4.81
N ILE A 15 1.54 -28.97 3.54
CA ILE A 15 2.25 -27.75 3.12
C ILE A 15 1.35 -26.52 3.32
N ILE A 16 0.10 -26.59 2.87
CA ILE A 16 -0.88 -25.50 3.00
C ILE A 16 -1.12 -25.17 4.49
N ALA A 17 -1.36 -26.18 5.32
CA ALA A 17 -1.54 -26.01 6.75
C ALA A 17 -0.29 -25.42 7.44
N GLY A 18 0.91 -25.88 7.06
CA GLY A 18 2.17 -25.32 7.55
C GLY A 18 2.36 -23.85 7.17
N PHE A 19 2.03 -23.48 5.93
CA PHE A 19 2.05 -22.08 5.48
C PHE A 19 1.06 -21.22 6.26
N PHE A 20 -0.20 -21.64 6.37
CA PHE A 20 -1.21 -20.88 7.14
C PHE A 20 -0.84 -20.77 8.61
N THR A 21 -0.35 -21.86 9.23
CA THR A 21 0.10 -21.83 10.63
C THR A 21 1.27 -20.88 10.82
N PHE A 22 2.25 -20.87 9.92
CA PHE A 22 3.36 -19.93 9.95
C PHE A 22 2.88 -18.47 9.85
N TYR A 23 1.97 -18.18 8.92
CA TYR A 23 1.41 -16.84 8.74
C TYR A 23 0.59 -16.39 9.96
N ILE A 24 -0.30 -17.24 10.47
CA ILE A 24 -1.11 -16.96 11.66
C ILE A 24 -0.20 -16.74 12.87
N THR A 25 0.77 -17.62 13.08
CA THR A 25 1.72 -17.53 14.20
C THR A 25 2.53 -16.23 14.11
N LYS A 26 3.10 -15.92 12.95
CA LYS A 26 3.83 -14.67 12.71
C LYS A 26 2.96 -13.43 12.93
N TYR A 27 1.70 -13.47 12.51
CA TYR A 27 0.73 -12.40 12.73
C TYR A 27 0.48 -12.19 14.23
N THR A 28 0.18 -13.26 14.98
CA THR A 28 -0.07 -13.23 16.42
C THR A 28 1.14 -12.73 17.21
N TYR A 29 2.35 -13.22 16.92
CA TYR A 29 3.58 -12.73 17.54
C TYR A 29 3.86 -11.25 17.23
N SER A 30 3.57 -10.81 16.00
CA SER A 30 3.73 -9.39 15.63
C SER A 30 2.73 -8.46 16.32
N LYS A 31 1.58 -8.99 16.75
CA LYS A 31 0.55 -8.24 17.48
C LYS A 31 0.94 -8.05 18.95
N ASN A 32 1.69 -8.99 19.54
CA ASN A 32 2.15 -8.95 20.92
C ASN A 32 3.48 -8.18 21.11
N GLN A 33 3.88 -7.34 20.16
CA GLN A 33 5.06 -6.50 20.33
C GLN A 33 4.80 -5.41 21.39
N PRO A 34 5.80 -5.08 22.23
CA PRO A 34 5.63 -4.04 23.25
C PRO A 34 5.37 -2.69 22.58
N LEU A 35 4.13 -2.21 22.72
CA LEU A 35 3.65 -0.96 22.11
C LEU A 35 4.47 0.24 22.57
N ASP A 36 4.94 0.26 23.83
CA ASP A 36 5.75 1.34 24.39
C ASP A 36 7.00 1.66 23.55
N LYS A 37 7.68 0.61 23.04
CA LYS A 37 8.89 0.80 22.23
C LYS A 37 8.55 1.36 20.84
N LEU A 38 7.41 0.94 20.28
CA LEU A 38 6.91 1.46 19.01
C LEU A 38 6.45 2.91 19.15
N GLU A 39 5.85 3.25 20.29
CA GLU A 39 5.41 4.60 20.60
C GLU A 39 6.60 5.55 20.74
N ILE A 40 7.68 5.13 21.43
CA ILE A 40 8.91 5.91 21.50
C ILE A 40 9.49 6.12 20.09
N ALA A 41 9.59 5.07 19.27
CA ALA A 41 10.06 5.19 17.90
C ALA A 41 9.20 6.18 17.08
N TYR A 42 7.89 6.13 17.22
CA TYR A 42 6.97 7.04 16.53
C TYR A 42 7.14 8.48 17.00
N ASN A 43 6.92 8.73 18.29
CA ASN A 43 6.85 10.07 18.87
C ASN A 43 8.21 10.78 18.91
N ARG A 44 9.31 10.04 19.06
CA ARG A 44 10.64 10.62 19.26
C ARG A 44 11.51 10.61 18.01
N VAL A 45 11.22 9.77 17.02
CA VAL A 45 12.05 9.65 15.80
C VAL A 45 11.23 9.93 14.56
N TYR A 46 10.33 9.01 14.19
CA TYR A 46 9.73 9.01 12.87
C TYR A 46 8.78 10.18 12.62
N TYR A 47 7.93 10.53 13.60
CA TYR A 47 7.01 11.65 13.46
C TYR A 47 7.73 13.01 13.42
N PRO A 48 8.68 13.34 14.33
CA PRO A 48 9.45 14.58 14.25
C PRO A 48 10.22 14.73 12.94
N ILE A 49 10.92 13.68 12.48
CA ILE A 49 11.68 13.73 11.22
C ILE A 49 10.74 13.89 10.03
N TYR A 50 9.62 13.17 10.02
CA TYR A 50 8.59 13.34 9.00
C TYR A 50 8.06 14.78 8.96
N ARG A 51 7.80 15.40 10.12
CA ARG A 51 7.38 16.81 10.23
C ARG A 51 8.44 17.78 9.72
N LEU A 52 9.71 17.53 10.01
CA LEU A 52 10.82 18.33 9.46
C LEU A 52 10.81 18.30 7.93
N MET A 53 10.67 17.12 7.33
CA MET A 53 10.64 16.94 5.86
C MET A 53 9.42 17.56 5.15
N LEU A 54 8.36 17.90 5.90
CA LEU A 54 7.19 18.59 5.38
C LEU A 54 7.32 20.11 5.47
N ASN A 55 8.06 20.61 6.46
CA ASN A 55 8.18 22.04 6.74
C ASN A 55 9.43 22.66 6.09
N ASP A 56 10.52 21.90 5.98
CA ASP A 56 11.79 22.33 5.41
C ASP A 56 12.02 21.59 4.08
N ASP A 57 12.08 22.33 2.97
CA ASP A 57 12.44 21.77 1.66
C ASP A 57 13.95 21.55 1.51
N ASP A 58 14.75 22.17 2.37
CA ASP A 58 16.21 22.06 2.37
C ASP A 58 16.66 20.76 3.04
N MET A 59 17.27 19.89 2.23
CA MET A 59 17.84 18.62 2.65
C MET A 59 18.88 18.78 3.77
N ASP A 60 19.73 19.79 3.70
CA ASP A 60 20.84 19.93 4.66
C ASP A 60 20.32 20.33 6.05
N ILE A 61 19.25 21.13 6.10
CA ILE A 61 18.55 21.45 7.35
C ILE A 61 17.95 20.18 7.95
N VAL A 62 17.29 19.36 7.13
CA VAL A 62 16.70 18.08 7.57
C VAL A 62 17.78 17.11 8.07
N ILE A 63 18.92 17.00 7.39
CA ILE A 63 20.04 16.14 7.82
C ILE A 63 20.59 16.64 9.16
N LYS A 64 20.89 17.94 9.26
CA LYS A 64 21.47 18.54 10.48
C LYS A 64 20.56 18.38 11.68
N ARG A 65 19.27 18.72 11.55
CA ARG A 65 18.28 18.57 12.63
C ARG A 65 17.96 17.10 12.93
N GLY A 66 17.90 16.27 11.88
CA GLY A 66 17.67 14.83 11.97
C GLY A 66 18.74 14.13 12.79
N LYS A 67 20.01 14.54 12.65
CA LYS A 67 21.16 13.92 13.33
C LYS A 67 20.98 13.81 14.85
N TYR A 68 20.45 14.85 15.49
CA TYR A 68 20.15 14.82 16.94
C TYR A 68 19.20 13.68 17.33
N TYR A 69 18.15 13.42 16.53
CA TYR A 69 17.21 12.33 16.79
C TYR A 69 17.85 10.96 16.56
N PHE A 70 18.68 10.82 15.51
CA PHE A 70 19.39 9.58 15.21
C PHE A 70 20.41 9.20 16.29
N GLU A 71 21.14 10.18 16.82
CA GLU A 71 22.12 9.95 17.88
C GLU A 71 21.44 9.64 19.22
N LYS A 72 20.42 10.41 19.60
CA LYS A 72 19.75 10.25 20.90
C LYS A 72 18.91 8.98 21.00
N TYR A 73 18.29 8.55 19.90
CA TYR A 73 17.29 7.47 19.90
C TYR A 73 17.67 6.27 19.02
N ASP A 74 18.95 6.09 18.67
CA ASP A 74 19.46 5.04 17.76
C ASP A 74 18.83 3.65 17.98
N LYS A 75 18.66 3.24 19.24
CA LYS A 75 18.06 1.95 19.63
C LYS A 75 16.64 1.72 19.09
N TYR A 76 15.88 2.79 18.86
CA TYR A 76 14.49 2.74 18.40
C TYR A 76 14.36 2.90 16.88
N ILE A 77 15.48 3.01 16.17
CA ILE A 77 15.51 3.27 14.74
C ILE A 77 15.69 1.97 13.99
N ASP A 78 14.87 1.76 12.97
CA ASP A 78 15.00 0.60 12.11
C ASP A 78 16.36 0.58 11.40
N LYS A 79 16.93 -0.62 11.26
CA LYS A 79 18.26 -0.81 10.68
C LYS A 79 18.34 -0.26 9.25
N SER A 80 17.27 -0.36 8.46
CA SER A 80 17.26 0.19 7.10
C SER A 80 17.26 1.72 7.12
N THR A 81 16.47 2.34 8.00
CA THR A 81 16.39 3.80 8.15
C THR A 81 17.75 4.36 8.54
N ARG A 82 18.41 3.73 9.52
CA ARG A 82 19.77 4.12 9.95
C ARG A 82 20.79 3.99 8.83
N LYS A 83 20.77 2.89 8.07
CA LYS A 83 21.68 2.70 6.94
C LYS A 83 21.51 3.82 5.91
N LEU A 84 20.26 4.18 5.57
CA LEU A 84 19.96 5.26 4.63
C LEU A 84 20.43 6.61 5.16
N PHE A 85 20.23 6.90 6.44
CA PHE A 85 20.67 8.15 7.05
C PHE A 85 22.20 8.29 7.05
N ASN A 86 22.94 7.22 7.37
CA ASN A 86 24.40 7.22 7.33
C ASN A 86 24.93 7.41 5.90
N LEU A 87 24.33 6.75 4.91
CA LEU A 87 24.66 6.95 3.51
C LEU A 87 24.42 8.41 3.08
N LEU A 88 23.32 8.99 3.54
CA LEU A 88 22.97 10.39 3.25
C LEU A 88 24.00 11.36 3.85
N CYS A 89 24.46 11.12 5.08
CA CYS A 89 25.45 11.95 5.76
C CYS A 89 26.85 11.86 5.11
N ASN A 90 27.22 10.71 4.58
CA ASN A 90 28.56 10.45 4.03
C ASN A 90 28.67 10.72 2.52
N CYS A 91 27.56 11.05 1.85
CA CYS A 91 27.54 11.29 0.41
C CYS A 91 28.01 12.72 0.09
N SER A 92 29.09 12.85 -0.69
CA SER A 92 29.65 14.13 -1.14
C SER A 92 29.08 14.60 -2.48
N LYS A 93 28.54 13.70 -3.31
CA LYS A 93 28.01 14.01 -4.64
C LYS A 93 26.56 14.45 -4.57
N GLU A 94 26.28 15.71 -4.92
CA GLU A 94 24.94 16.32 -4.88
C GLU A 94 23.84 15.50 -5.57
N ALA A 95 24.08 15.03 -6.80
CA ALA A 95 23.08 14.28 -7.55
C ALA A 95 22.71 12.93 -6.88
N GLU A 96 23.70 12.23 -6.34
CA GLU A 96 23.52 10.96 -5.64
C GLU A 96 22.85 11.17 -4.27
N LYS A 97 23.29 12.21 -3.55
CA LYS A 97 22.72 12.64 -2.27
C LYS A 97 21.21 12.92 -2.39
N ARG A 98 20.77 13.57 -3.48
CA ARG A 98 19.34 13.78 -3.78
C ARG A 98 18.56 12.49 -3.96
N ASN A 99 19.14 11.49 -4.62
CA ASN A 99 18.48 10.20 -4.82
C ASN A 99 18.38 9.40 -3.50
N ILE A 100 19.46 9.40 -2.72
CA ILE A 100 19.48 8.81 -1.38
C ILE A 100 18.45 9.51 -0.48
N TYR A 101 18.37 10.84 -0.53
CA TYR A 101 17.40 11.62 0.24
C TYR A 101 15.96 11.27 -0.10
N LYS A 102 15.62 11.13 -1.39
CA LYS A 102 14.27 10.66 -1.80
C LYS A 102 13.96 9.29 -1.20
N THR A 103 14.91 8.37 -1.26
CA THR A 103 14.77 7.01 -0.71
C THR A 103 14.61 7.04 0.81
N PHE A 104 15.39 7.88 1.49
CA PHE A 104 15.31 8.12 2.92
C PHE A 104 13.96 8.72 3.33
N LYS A 105 13.47 9.73 2.61
CA LYS A 105 12.17 10.38 2.83
C LYS A 105 11.03 9.36 2.70
N ASN A 106 11.04 8.54 1.66
CA ASN A 106 10.05 7.48 1.48
C ASN A 106 10.12 6.46 2.63
N ASN A 107 11.32 6.04 3.03
CA ASN A 107 11.47 5.11 4.15
C ASN A 107 10.94 5.68 5.48
N VAL A 108 11.23 6.95 5.78
CA VAL A 108 10.71 7.63 6.98
C VAL A 108 9.18 7.73 6.91
N TYR A 109 8.62 8.05 5.75
CA TYR A 109 7.17 8.08 5.53
C TYR A 109 6.53 6.72 5.80
N ASP A 110 7.05 5.66 5.19
CA ASP A 110 6.52 4.30 5.33
C ASP A 110 6.58 3.81 6.78
N ARG A 111 7.68 4.10 7.48
CA ARG A 111 7.85 3.73 8.89
C ARG A 111 6.95 4.56 9.81
N ASN A 112 6.83 5.86 9.57
CA ASN A 112 5.89 6.73 10.28
C ASN A 112 4.45 6.25 10.12
N PHE A 113 4.04 5.92 8.89
CA PHE A 113 2.73 5.37 8.59
C PHE A 113 2.54 4.02 9.28
N TYR A 114 3.45 3.05 9.09
CA TYR A 114 3.39 1.74 9.73
C TYR A 114 3.22 1.82 11.26
N LEU A 115 4.02 2.65 11.92
CA LEU A 115 3.95 2.83 13.37
C LEU A 115 2.61 3.45 13.79
N ARG A 116 2.12 4.44 13.05
CA ARG A 116 0.81 5.05 13.29
C ARG A 116 -0.31 3.99 13.27
N ARG A 117 -0.29 3.08 12.29
CA ARG A 117 -1.26 1.98 12.20
C ARG A 117 -1.16 1.00 13.37
N ARG A 118 0.07 0.62 13.71
CA ARG A 118 0.33 -0.33 14.81
C ARG A 118 -0.04 0.22 16.18
N LEU A 119 0.10 1.52 16.38
CA LEU A 119 -0.24 2.21 17.62
C LEU A 119 -1.73 2.58 17.73
N GLY A 120 -2.53 2.32 16.69
CA GLY A 120 -3.98 2.55 16.74
C GLY A 120 -4.38 4.03 16.64
N TYR A 121 -3.53 4.89 16.08
CA TYR A 121 -3.93 6.26 15.78
C TYR A 121 -5.01 6.28 14.70
N LEU A 122 -5.82 7.35 14.70
CA LEU A 122 -6.92 7.53 13.75
C LEU A 122 -6.45 7.38 12.29
N GLU A 123 -7.03 6.38 11.62
CA GLU A 123 -7.02 6.18 10.18
C GLU A 123 -8.43 6.47 9.65
N SER A 124 -8.53 7.13 8.49
CA SER A 124 -9.80 7.20 7.79
C SER A 124 -10.15 5.81 7.27
N GLY A 125 -11.39 5.37 7.50
CA GLY A 125 -11.91 4.17 6.83
C GLY A 125 -12.03 4.40 5.32
N PHE A 126 -12.26 3.32 4.58
CA PHE A 126 -12.44 3.41 3.12
C PHE A 126 -13.58 4.35 2.71
N VAL A 127 -14.65 4.40 3.51
CA VAL A 127 -15.81 5.28 3.27
C VAL A 127 -15.42 6.74 3.46
N GLU A 128 -14.71 7.07 4.54
CA GLU A 128 -14.24 8.43 4.80
C GLU A 128 -13.20 8.86 3.76
N MET A 129 -12.26 7.98 3.40
CA MET A 129 -11.30 8.24 2.32
C MET A 129 -12.04 8.59 1.02
N TYR A 130 -13.01 7.77 0.60
CA TYR A 130 -13.80 8.05 -0.59
C TYR A 130 -14.60 9.36 -0.46
N LYS A 131 -15.29 9.58 0.66
CA LYS A 131 -16.16 10.75 0.89
C LYS A 131 -15.39 12.06 0.76
N TYR A 132 -14.18 12.12 1.33
CA TYR A 132 -13.36 13.33 1.38
C TYR A 132 -12.29 13.42 0.27
N SER A 133 -12.13 12.38 -0.56
CA SER A 133 -11.22 12.40 -1.71
C SER A 133 -11.59 13.44 -2.77
N GLN A 134 -10.58 13.90 -3.51
CA GLN A 134 -10.78 14.80 -4.63
C GLN A 134 -11.57 14.12 -5.76
N PRO A 135 -12.24 14.87 -6.66
CA PRO A 135 -13.04 14.26 -7.72
C PRO A 135 -12.28 13.28 -8.63
N VAL A 136 -10.99 13.50 -8.86
CA VAL A 136 -10.13 12.59 -9.66
C VAL A 136 -9.91 11.27 -8.92
N GLU A 137 -9.56 11.36 -7.64
CA GLU A 137 -9.37 10.19 -6.77
C GLU A 137 -10.67 9.39 -6.62
N LYS A 138 -11.82 10.07 -6.44
CA LYS A 138 -13.14 9.44 -6.37
C LYS A 138 -13.47 8.61 -7.61
N SER A 139 -13.13 9.12 -8.80
CA SER A 139 -13.35 8.38 -10.05
C SER A 139 -12.41 7.17 -10.13
N PHE A 140 -11.15 7.30 -9.71
CA PHE A 140 -10.25 6.16 -9.61
C PHE A 140 -10.78 5.06 -8.66
N PHE A 141 -11.27 5.45 -7.47
CA PHE A 141 -11.90 4.50 -6.53
C PHE A 141 -13.12 3.81 -7.14
N ARG A 142 -13.95 4.54 -7.88
CA ARG A 142 -15.14 3.98 -8.54
C ARG A 142 -14.76 2.95 -9.60
N VAL A 143 -13.86 3.32 -10.52
CA VAL A 143 -13.36 2.41 -11.56
C VAL A 143 -12.75 1.14 -10.94
N ALA A 144 -11.99 1.27 -9.85
CA ALA A 144 -11.43 0.11 -9.16
C ALA A 144 -12.52 -0.83 -8.61
N ILE A 145 -13.56 -0.28 -7.97
CA ILE A 145 -14.70 -1.08 -7.44
C ILE A 145 -15.48 -1.73 -8.58
N GLU A 146 -15.75 -1.00 -9.67
CA GLU A 146 -16.46 -1.50 -10.84
C GLU A 146 -15.70 -2.66 -11.50
N MET A 147 -14.38 -2.55 -11.62
CA MET A 147 -13.54 -3.63 -12.15
C MET A 147 -13.58 -4.89 -11.26
N CYS A 148 -13.56 -4.72 -9.93
CA CYS A 148 -13.75 -5.85 -9.01
C CYS A 148 -15.13 -6.51 -9.19
N PHE A 149 -16.19 -5.70 -9.31
CA PHE A 149 -17.55 -6.21 -9.50
C PHE A 149 -17.70 -6.95 -10.83
N ILE A 150 -17.16 -6.41 -11.93
CA ILE A 150 -17.13 -7.07 -13.24
C ILE A 150 -16.38 -8.42 -13.15
N TYR A 151 -15.25 -8.47 -12.44
CA TYR A 151 -14.50 -9.71 -12.25
C TYR A 151 -15.34 -10.79 -11.53
N PHE A 152 -16.06 -10.44 -10.47
CA PHE A 152 -16.96 -11.38 -9.80
C PHE A 152 -18.11 -11.84 -10.70
N LEU A 153 -18.66 -10.96 -11.54
CA LEU A 153 -19.66 -11.33 -12.53
C LEU A 153 -19.10 -12.28 -13.60
N PHE A 154 -17.85 -12.11 -14.03
CA PHE A 154 -17.20 -13.07 -14.93
C PHE A 154 -17.09 -14.47 -14.32
N ILE A 155 -16.74 -14.56 -13.03
CA ILE A 155 -16.72 -15.84 -12.30
C ILE A 155 -18.13 -16.44 -12.28
N ALA A 156 -19.16 -15.63 -11.99
CA ALA A 156 -20.55 -16.09 -11.99
C ALA A 156 -20.99 -16.60 -13.38
N CYS A 157 -20.65 -15.88 -14.46
CA CYS A 157 -20.88 -16.32 -15.84
C CYS A 157 -20.24 -17.67 -16.13
N TYR A 158 -19.00 -17.88 -15.69
CA TYR A 158 -18.29 -19.14 -15.89
C TYR A 158 -19.01 -20.32 -15.20
N VAL A 159 -19.46 -20.14 -13.95
CA VAL A 159 -20.18 -21.17 -13.19
C VAL A 159 -21.54 -21.48 -13.82
N VAL A 160 -22.26 -20.47 -14.29
CA VAL A 160 -23.66 -20.61 -14.76
C VAL A 160 -23.73 -21.08 -16.23
N LYS A 161 -22.66 -20.91 -17.03
CA LYS A 161 -22.61 -21.16 -18.48
C LYS A 161 -23.28 -22.47 -18.92
N ASN A 162 -23.03 -23.57 -18.20
CA ASN A 162 -23.51 -24.90 -18.58
C ASN A 162 -24.79 -25.32 -17.82
N ILE A 163 -25.17 -24.60 -16.76
CA ILE A 163 -26.28 -24.99 -15.87
C ILE A 163 -27.57 -24.25 -16.29
N PHE A 164 -27.48 -22.94 -16.55
CA PHE A 164 -28.62 -22.12 -16.92
C PHE A 164 -28.28 -21.20 -18.11
N PRO A 165 -28.43 -21.68 -19.36
CA PRO A 165 -27.97 -20.93 -20.55
C PRO A 165 -28.68 -19.59 -20.73
N THR A 166 -29.97 -19.49 -20.39
CA THR A 166 -30.73 -18.23 -20.47
C THR A 166 -30.22 -17.18 -19.47
N ILE A 167 -29.89 -17.61 -18.24
CA ILE A 167 -29.34 -16.72 -17.19
C ILE A 167 -27.93 -16.28 -17.58
N PHE A 168 -27.13 -17.18 -18.17
CA PHE A 168 -25.81 -16.85 -18.69
C PHE A 168 -25.85 -15.73 -19.73
N ILE A 169 -26.77 -15.80 -20.71
CA ILE A 169 -26.93 -14.75 -21.73
C ILE A 169 -27.25 -13.39 -21.08
N ILE A 170 -28.18 -13.35 -20.12
CA ILE A 170 -28.54 -12.13 -19.40
C ILE A 170 -27.33 -11.54 -18.67
N LEU A 171 -26.57 -12.38 -17.95
CA LEU A 171 -25.37 -11.95 -17.25
C LEU A 171 -24.30 -11.41 -18.21
N CYS A 172 -24.10 -12.04 -19.37
CA CYS A 172 -23.17 -11.54 -20.39
C CYS A 172 -23.55 -10.15 -20.91
N VAL A 173 -24.84 -9.88 -21.12
CA VAL A 173 -25.33 -8.56 -21.52
C VAL A 173 -25.05 -7.52 -20.43
N ILE A 174 -25.32 -7.86 -19.16
CA ILE A 174 -25.02 -6.98 -18.02
C ILE A 174 -23.53 -6.67 -17.94
N VAL A 175 -22.67 -7.68 -18.07
CA VAL A 175 -21.20 -7.53 -18.04
C VAL A 175 -20.74 -6.61 -19.17
N LEU A 176 -21.26 -6.81 -20.39
CA LEU A 176 -20.92 -5.97 -21.54
C LEU A 176 -21.33 -4.51 -21.31
N PHE A 177 -22.54 -4.28 -20.79
CA PHE A 177 -23.02 -2.94 -20.47
C PHE A 177 -22.14 -2.24 -19.42
N LEU A 178 -21.80 -2.93 -18.32
CA LEU A 178 -20.90 -2.40 -17.29
C LEU A 178 -19.50 -2.11 -17.84
N PHE A 179 -18.99 -2.95 -18.73
CA PHE A 179 -17.69 -2.74 -19.36
C PHE A 179 -17.67 -1.47 -20.22
N VAL A 180 -18.75 -1.19 -20.96
CA VAL A 180 -18.90 0.06 -21.72
C VAL A 180 -18.89 1.28 -20.78
N ILE A 181 -19.60 1.21 -19.65
CA ILE A 181 -19.60 2.30 -18.65
C ILE A 181 -18.18 2.59 -18.15
N VAL A 182 -17.42 1.55 -17.79
CA VAL A 182 -16.04 1.70 -17.32
C VAL A 182 -15.16 2.37 -18.38
N ILE A 183 -15.29 1.97 -19.66
CA ILE A 183 -14.55 2.60 -20.76
C ILE A 183 -14.90 4.09 -20.88
N CYS A 184 -16.19 4.44 -20.83
CA CYS A 184 -16.63 5.83 -20.88
C CYS A 184 -16.06 6.66 -19.72
N GLU A 185 -16.01 6.11 -18.50
CA GLU A 185 -15.44 6.80 -17.33
C GLU A 185 -13.93 6.99 -17.47
N ILE A 186 -13.19 5.98 -17.93
CA ILE A 186 -11.74 6.10 -18.20
C ILE A 186 -11.46 7.18 -19.25
N LEU A 187 -12.25 7.22 -20.34
CA LEU A 187 -12.13 8.26 -21.37
C LEU A 187 -12.41 9.64 -20.79
N TYR A 188 -13.46 9.78 -19.97
CA TYR A 188 -13.76 11.04 -19.29
C TYR A 188 -12.61 11.49 -18.38
N CYS A 189 -12.03 10.60 -17.58
CA CYS A 189 -10.84 10.88 -16.76
C CYS A 189 -9.67 11.37 -17.61
N PHE A 190 -9.42 10.72 -18.75
CA PHE A 190 -8.34 11.06 -19.66
C PHE A 190 -8.53 12.45 -20.28
N PHE A 191 -9.72 12.76 -20.81
CA PHE A 191 -10.01 14.09 -21.38
C PHE A 191 -9.94 15.18 -20.31
N ARG A 192 -10.42 14.91 -19.10
CA ARG A 192 -10.29 15.83 -17.98
C ARG A 192 -8.83 16.11 -17.63
N PHE A 193 -8.00 15.08 -17.57
CA PHE A 193 -6.56 15.22 -17.34
C PHE A 193 -5.88 16.09 -18.41
N LEU A 194 -6.17 15.83 -19.69
CA LEU A 194 -5.66 16.65 -20.80
C LEU A 194 -6.08 18.11 -20.69
N TYR A 195 -7.36 18.36 -20.39
CA TYR A 195 -7.90 19.72 -20.21
C TYR A 195 -7.12 20.51 -19.13
N PHE A 196 -6.89 19.90 -17.96
CA PHE A 196 -6.13 20.55 -16.89
C PHE A 196 -4.65 20.71 -17.20
N LYS A 197 -4.06 19.82 -18.01
CA LYS A 197 -2.66 19.94 -18.44
C LYS A 197 -2.44 21.05 -19.47
N ILE A 198 -3.40 21.29 -20.37
CA ILE A 198 -3.33 22.34 -21.39
C ILE A 198 -3.55 23.73 -20.78
N ARG A 199 -4.36 23.83 -19.72
CA ARG A 199 -4.68 25.11 -19.06
C ARG A 199 -3.65 25.55 -18.01
N LYS A 200 -2.65 24.71 -17.72
CA LYS A 200 -1.56 24.99 -16.76
C LYS A 200 -0.31 25.42 -17.50
#